data_AF-A0A073CAF0-F1
#
_entry.id   AF-A0A073CAF0-F1
#
_cell.length_a   1.000
_cell.length_b   1.000
_cell.length_c   1.000
_cell.angle_alpha   90.00
_cell.angle_beta   90.00
_cell.angle_gamma   90.00
#
_symmetry.space_group_name_H-M   'P 1'
#
loop_
_entity.id
_entity.type
_entity.pdbx_description
1 polymer ?
#
loop_
_entity_poly.entity_id
_entity_poly.type
_entity_poly.pdbx_seq_one_letter_code
_entity_poly.pdbx_strand_id
1 'polypeptide(L)' 'MNSKKKVLIFFEGQQHPVDEDIANDDQELRKLLTTYYPDCANADIIRKPGQLITIAKRNGSKG' A
#
# COMPACT_ATOMS: atom_id res chain seq x y z
N MET A 1 -3.52 -6.64 25.07
CA MET A 1 -4.37 -6.21 23.94
C MET A 1 -3.47 -5.41 23.01
N ASN A 2 -3.00 -5.99 21.90
CA ASN A 2 -2.22 -5.23 20.92
C ASN A 2 -3.18 -4.32 20.17
N SER A 3 -3.23 -3.05 20.55
CA SER A 3 -3.82 -2.00 19.74
C SER A 3 -3.01 -1.93 18.45
N LYS A 4 -3.50 -2.56 17.38
CA LYS A 4 -2.87 -2.47 16.06
C LYS A 4 -2.89 -1.02 15.63
N LYS A 5 -1.72 -0.38 15.66
CA LYS A 5 -1.55 1.00 15.21
C LYS A 5 -1.91 1.04 13.72
N LYS A 6 -2.74 2.01 13.33
CA LYS A 6 -3.17 2.18 11.93
C LYS A 6 -2.34 3.29 11.29
N VAL A 7 -1.92 3.07 10.06
CA VAL A 7 -1.24 4.05 9.20
C VAL A 7 -2.12 4.31 7.99
N LEU A 8 -2.17 5.57 7.55
CA LEU A 8 -2.87 5.93 6.32
C LEU A 8 -1.92 5.76 5.13
N ILE A 9 -2.33 4.92 4.18
CA ILE A 9 -1.71 4.82 2.85
C ILE A 9 -2.52 5.64 1.86
N PHE A 10 -1.88 6.15 0.83
CA PHE A 10 -2.53 6.80 -0.30
C PHE A 10 -2.49 5.87 -1.52
N PHE A 11 -3.66 5.50 -2.02
CA PHE A 11 -3.83 4.59 -3.14
C PHE A 11 -5.04 5.02 -3.98
N GLU A 12 -4.90 5.06 -5.31
CA GLU A 12 -5.99 5.41 -6.24
C GLU A 12 -6.73 6.74 -5.92
N GLY A 13 -5.99 7.73 -5.42
CA GLY A 13 -6.59 9.02 -5.05
C GLY A 13 -7.30 9.03 -3.69
N GLN A 14 -7.29 7.92 -2.95
CA GLN A 14 -7.95 7.75 -1.66
C GLN A 14 -6.96 7.40 -0.55
N GLN A 15 -7.31 7.74 0.69
CA GLN A 15 -6.57 7.34 1.87
C GLN A 15 -7.20 6.09 2.48
N HIS A 16 -6.39 5.06 2.73
CA HIS A 16 -6.83 3.81 3.35
C HIS A 16 -6.09 3.56 4.66
N PRO A 17 -6.80 3.24 5.76
CA PRO A 17 -6.16 2.82 6.99
C PRO A 17 -5.73 1.35 6.91
N VAL A 18 -4.45 1.09 7.12
CA VAL A 18 -3.84 -0.24 7.18
C VAL A 18 -3.11 -0.43 8.51
N ASP A 19 -2.93 -1.68 8.93
CA ASP A 19 -2.12 -1.97 10.13
C ASP A 19 -0.67 -1.53 9.90
N GLU A 20 -0.04 -0.92 10.89
CA GLU A 20 1.35 -0.46 10.83
C GLU A 20 2.31 -1.63 10.49
N ASP A 21 2.05 -2.81 11.03
CA ASP A 21 2.82 -4.02 10.73
C ASP A 21 2.75 -4.38 9.23
N ILE A 22 1.54 -4.30 8.66
CA ILE A 22 1.30 -4.54 7.23
C ILE A 22 1.89 -3.41 6.39
N ALA A 23 1.70 -2.16 6.81
CA ALA A 23 2.22 -0.99 6.10
C ALA A 23 3.75 -0.94 6.10
N ASN A 24 4.39 -1.58 7.08
CA ASN A 24 5.85 -1.69 7.16
C ASN A 24 6.41 -2.84 6.33
N ASP A 25 5.62 -3.85 6.01
CA ASP A 25 6.02 -4.96 5.16
C ASP A 25 5.46 -4.81 3.73
N ASP A 26 6.33 -4.52 2.77
CA ASP A 26 5.94 -4.33 1.38
C ASP A 26 5.25 -5.57 0.77
N GLN A 27 5.61 -6.79 1.18
CA GLN A 27 5.00 -8.02 0.66
C GLN A 27 3.59 -8.20 1.22
N GLU A 28 3.41 -8.01 2.52
CA GLU A 28 2.09 -8.08 3.14
C GLU A 28 1.18 -6.95 2.65
N LEU A 29 1.70 -5.74 2.46
CA LEU A 29 0.93 -4.62 1.89
C LEU A 29 0.47 -4.92 0.46
N ARG A 30 1.36 -5.46 -0.40
CA ARG A 30 0.99 -5.90 -1.74
C ARG A 30 -0.05 -7.00 -1.69
N LYS A 31 0.13 -8.02 -0.86
CA LYS A 31 -0.79 -9.15 -0.72
C LYS A 31 -2.18 -8.73 -0.23
N LEU A 32 -2.23 -7.78 0.70
CA LEU A 32 -3.49 -7.20 1.15
C LEU A 32 -4.19 -6.49 -0.02
N LEU A 33 -3.45 -5.70 -0.79
CA LEU A 33 -4.00 -4.95 -1.90
C LEU A 33 -4.39 -5.84 -3.08
N THR A 34 -3.63 -6.89 -3.39
CA THR A 34 -3.95 -7.84 -4.47
C THR A 34 -5.23 -8.61 -4.25
N THR A 35 -5.66 -8.76 -2.99
CA THR A 35 -6.97 -9.36 -2.65
C THR A 35 -8.12 -8.56 -3.25
N TYR A 36 -7.95 -7.23 -3.40
CA TYR A 36 -8.97 -6.33 -3.95
C TYR A 36 -8.60 -5.82 -5.36
N TYR A 37 -7.31 -5.67 -5.64
CA TYR A 37 -6.73 -5.06 -6.83
C TYR A 37 -5.58 -5.93 -7.35
N PRO A 38 -5.85 -6.93 -8.22
CA PRO A 38 -4.83 -7.88 -8.69
C PRO A 38 -3.58 -7.23 -9.29
N ASP A 39 -3.74 -6.08 -9.93
CA ASP A 39 -2.66 -5.30 -10.56
C ASP A 39 -1.65 -4.74 -9.54
N CYS A 40 -1.98 -4.76 -8.25
CA CYS A 40 -1.09 -4.32 -7.17
C CYS A 40 0.00 -5.34 -6.80
N ALA A 41 0.01 -6.53 -7.42
CA ALA A 41 1.00 -7.57 -7.13
C ALA A 41 2.44 -7.08 -7.34
N ASN A 42 2.62 -6.14 -8.28
CA ASN A 42 3.89 -5.52 -8.60
C ASN A 42 3.87 -4.00 -8.34
N ALA A 43 3.00 -3.52 -7.44
CA ALA A 43 2.93 -2.10 -7.12
C ALA A 43 4.24 -1.60 -6.49
N ASP A 44 4.60 -0.37 -6.86
CA ASP A 44 5.70 0.37 -6.28
C ASP A 44 5.19 1.10 -5.02
N ILE A 45 5.84 0.82 -3.89
CA ILE A 45 5.51 1.42 -2.60
C ILE A 45 6.51 2.54 -2.35
N ILE A 46 6.01 3.78 -2.38
CA ILE A 46 6.83 4.98 -2.25
C ILE A 46 6.67 5.51 -0.83
N ARG A 47 7.79 5.52 -0.09
CA ARG A 47 7.86 6.04 1.28
C ARG A 47 8.76 7.25 1.29
N LYS A 48 8.20 8.42 1.63
CA LYS A 48 8.95 9.67 1.74
C LYS A 48 8.79 10.23 3.15
N PRO A 49 9.87 10.75 3.77
CA PRO A 49 9.78 11.34 5.11
C PRO A 49 8.81 12.52 5.09
N GLY A 50 7.85 12.52 6.01
CA GLY A 50 6.81 13.55 6.10
C GLY A 50 5.66 13.42 5.08
N GLN A 51 5.61 12.35 4.28
CA GLN A 51 4.49 12.06 3.36
C GLN A 51 3.82 10.72 3.69
N LEU A 52 2.56 10.59 3.27
CA LEU A 52 1.85 9.32 3.32
C LEU A 52 2.51 8.31 2.39
N ILE A 53 2.50 7.04 2.82
CA ILE A 53 2.96 5.92 2.00
C ILE A 53 2.07 5.90 0.75
N THR A 54 2.68 6.11 -0.42
CA THR A 54 1.96 6.17 -1.68
C THR A 54 2.15 4.87 -2.43
N ILE A 55 1.05 4.29 -2.91
CA ILE A 55 1.08 3.03 -3.64
C ILE A 55 0.77 3.33 -5.10
N ALA A 56 1.75 3.11 -5.95
CA ALA A 56 1.64 3.28 -7.38
C ALA A 56 1.48 1.92 -8.04
N LYS A 57 0.34 1.67 -8.68
CA LYS A 57 0.20 0.50 -9.55
C LYS A 57 1.24 0.59 -10.65
N ARG A 58 2.06 -0.45 -10.78
CA ARG A 58 2.88 -0.64 -11.96
C ARG A 58 1.95 -1.12 -13.06
N ASN A 59 1.21 -0.19 -13.66
CA ASN A 59 0.49 -0.47 -14.89
C ASN A 59 1.54 -1.01 -15.85
N GLY A 60 1.41 -2.29 -16.21
CA GLY A 60 2.23 -2.86 -17.27
C GLY A 60 2.14 -1.91 -18.44
N SER A 61 3.28 -1.36 -18.87
CA SER A 61 3.39 -0.50 -20.02
C SER A 61 2.73 -1.19 -21.20
N LYS A 62 1.47 -0.84 -21.49
CA LYS A 62 0.81 -1.13 -22.75
C LYS A 62 1.07 0.06 -23.66
N GLY A 63 1.80 -0.19 -24.74
CA GLY A 63 1.97 0.75 -25.85
C GLY A 63 3.42 1.04 -26.12
#